data_AF-A0A6S6TEL6-F1
#
_entry.id   AF-A0A6S6TEL6-F1
#
_cell.length_a   1.000
_cell.length_b   1.000
_cell.length_c   1.000
_cell.angle_alpha   90.00
_cell.angle_beta   90.00
_cell.angle_gamma   90.00
#
_symmetry.space_group_name_H-M   'P 1'
#
loop_
_entity.id
_entity.type
_entity.pdbx_description
1 polymer ?
#
loop_
_entity_poly.entity_id
_entity_poly.type
_entity_poly.pdbx_seq_one_letter_code
_entity_poly.pdbx_strand_id
1 'polypeptide(L)'
;MKIKGVILNRHDMHHIAEELGVTENDVLIKDGILTVYNTSKTCQEIVDDNALITFVAMAVEIPVEDISELTAVVEEKVKMEFDLSDFEDDD
;
A
#
# COMPACT_ATOMS: atom_id res chain seq x y z
N MET A 1 4.19 -4.33 -5.99
CA MET A 1 5.66 -4.57 -5.98
C MET A 1 5.97 -5.89 -5.31
N LYS A 2 6.86 -6.72 -5.84
CA LYS A 2 7.20 -8.03 -5.26
C LYS A 2 8.44 -7.94 -4.39
N ILE A 3 8.38 -8.48 -3.18
CA ILE A 3 9.53 -8.50 -2.28
C ILE A 3 9.97 -9.94 -2.11
N LYS A 4 11.20 -10.25 -2.50
CA LYS A 4 11.72 -11.61 -2.54
C LYS A 4 12.33 -11.97 -1.19
N GLY A 5 11.94 -13.12 -0.64
CA GLY A 5 12.61 -13.70 0.53
C GLY A 5 12.30 -13.03 1.88
N VAL A 6 11.35 -12.07 1.91
CA VAL A 6 10.99 -11.33 3.13
C VAL A 6 9.56 -11.67 3.52
N ILE A 7 9.38 -12.07 4.77
CA ILE A 7 8.07 -12.15 5.41
C ILE A 7 7.92 -10.85 6.18
N LEU A 8 7.21 -9.89 5.58
CA LEU A 8 6.88 -8.64 6.25
C LEU A 8 5.86 -8.90 7.35
N ASN A 9 6.21 -8.51 8.56
CA ASN A 9 5.34 -8.58 9.72
C ASN A 9 4.54 -7.28 9.86
N ARG A 10 3.66 -7.22 10.86
CA ARG A 10 2.82 -6.04 11.10
C ARG A 10 3.62 -4.77 11.42
N HIS A 11 4.75 -4.89 12.11
CA HIS A 11 5.63 -3.78 12.42
C HIS A 11 6.29 -3.22 11.15
N ASP A 12 6.75 -4.09 10.25
CA ASP A 12 7.33 -3.67 8.98
C ASP A 12 6.29 -2.94 8.11
N MET A 13 5.05 -3.44 8.08
CA MET A 13 3.94 -2.76 7.40
C MET A 13 3.63 -1.38 7.99
N HIS A 14 3.70 -1.23 9.31
CA HIS A 14 3.51 0.06 9.98
C HIS A 14 4.59 1.06 9.57
N HIS A 15 5.85 0.64 9.51
CA HIS A 15 6.96 1.49 9.07
C HIS A 15 6.82 1.92 7.60
N ILE A 16 6.43 0.99 6.71
CA ILE A 16 6.15 1.33 5.32
C ILE A 16 5.03 2.38 5.24
N ALA A 17 3.96 2.21 6.02
CA ALA A 17 2.84 3.15 6.02
C ALA A 17 3.28 4.55 6.50
N GLU A 18 4.05 4.63 7.59
CA GLU A 18 4.57 5.88 8.14
C GLU A 18 5.48 6.62 7.15
N GLU A 19 6.44 5.92 6.56
CA GLU A 19 7.39 6.49 5.58
C GLU A 19 6.68 7.01 4.32
N LEU A 20 5.65 6.31 3.86
CA LEU A 20 4.87 6.72 2.68
C LEU A 20 3.76 7.73 3.02
N GLY A 21 3.57 8.04 4.31
CA GLY A 21 2.52 8.94 4.79
C GLY A 21 1.11 8.43 4.49
N VAL A 22 0.92 7.11 4.46
CA VAL A 22 -0.37 6.43 4.27
C VAL A 22 -0.78 5.71 5.56
N THR A 23 -1.94 5.08 5.58
CA THR A 23 -2.39 4.31 6.76
C THR A 23 -1.95 2.85 6.67
N GLU A 24 -1.87 2.13 7.79
CA GLU A 24 -1.60 0.68 7.79
C GLU A 24 -2.58 -0.10 6.90
N ASN A 25 -3.84 0.37 6.80
CA ASN A 25 -4.87 -0.25 5.96
C ASN A 25 -4.62 -0.08 4.46
N ASP A 26 -3.78 0.89 4.09
CA ASP A 26 -3.39 1.14 2.70
C ASP A 26 -2.21 0.24 2.27
N VAL A 27 -1.63 -0.52 3.19
CA VAL A 27 -0.50 -1.42 2.93
C VAL A 27 -0.97 -2.87 3.02
N LEU A 28 -0.94 -3.58 1.89
CA LEU A 28 -1.39 -4.96 1.82
C LEU A 28 -0.28 -5.87 1.30
N ILE A 29 -0.21 -7.07 1.86
CA ILE A 29 0.75 -8.09 1.45
C ILE A 29 0.00 -9.38 1.20
N LYS A 30 0.12 -9.87 -0.03
CA LYS A 30 -0.51 -11.12 -0.45
C LYS A 30 0.40 -11.84 -1.43
N ASP A 31 0.65 -13.12 -1.18
CA ASP A 31 1.48 -13.98 -2.04
C ASP A 31 2.90 -13.41 -2.31
N GLY A 32 3.48 -12.71 -1.31
CA GLY A 32 4.79 -12.04 -1.44
C GLY A 32 4.77 -10.76 -2.26
N ILE A 33 3.58 -10.26 -2.61
CA ILE A 33 3.36 -9.00 -3.31
C ILE A 33 2.93 -7.95 -2.29
N LEU A 34 3.74 -6.90 -2.15
CA LEU A 34 3.39 -5.68 -1.44
C LEU A 34 2.60 -4.76 -2.39
N THR A 35 1.41 -4.40 -1.96
CA THR A 35 0.55 -3.39 -2.61
C THR A 35 0.42 -2.22 -1.65
N VAL A 36 0.74 -1.02 -2.12
CA VAL A 36 0.52 0.21 -1.37
C VAL A 36 -0.51 1.04 -2.12
N TYR A 37 -1.61 1.36 -1.43
CA TYR A 37 -2.62 2.26 -1.93
C TYR A 37 -2.16 3.70 -1.73
N ASN A 38 -1.97 4.38 -2.85
CA ASN A 38 -1.56 5.77 -2.86
C ASN A 38 -2.76 6.67 -2.50
N THR A 39 -2.95 6.89 -1.20
CA THR A 39 -4.01 7.72 -0.63
C THR A 39 -3.50 9.09 -0.17
N SER A 40 -2.19 9.34 -0.27
CA SER A 40 -1.51 10.49 0.33
C SER A 40 -0.66 11.24 -0.70
N LYS A 41 -0.56 12.57 -0.54
CA LYS A 41 0.30 13.41 -1.37
C LYS A 41 1.77 13.02 -1.24
N THR A 42 2.20 12.67 -0.04
CA THR A 42 3.58 12.22 0.22
C THR A 42 3.89 10.94 -0.56
N CYS A 43 2.97 9.97 -0.56
CA CYS A 43 3.11 8.77 -1.37
C CYS A 43 3.16 9.08 -2.87
N GLN A 44 2.36 10.04 -3.35
CA GLN A 44 2.41 10.48 -4.75
C GLN A 44 3.75 11.11 -5.11
N GLU A 45 4.29 12.01 -4.28
CA GLU A 45 5.59 12.65 -4.50
C GLU A 45 6.71 11.60 -4.56
N ILE A 46 6.71 10.62 -3.66
CA ILE A 46 7.67 9.50 -3.65
C ILE A 46 7.58 8.64 -4.92
N VAL A 47 6.37 8.42 -5.43
CA VAL A 47 6.14 7.70 -6.70
C VAL A 47 6.64 8.52 -7.88
N ASP A 48 6.34 9.83 -7.91
CA ASP A 48 6.76 10.74 -8.98
C ASP A 48 8.30 10.88 -9.04
N ASP A 49 8.96 10.84 -7.88
CA ASP A 49 10.42 10.85 -7.75
C ASP A 49 11.07 9.48 -8.04
N ASN A 50 10.28 8.45 -8.35
CA ASN A 50 10.73 7.07 -8.55
C ASN A 50 11.53 6.53 -7.34
N ALA A 51 11.21 7.01 -6.13
CA ALA A 51 11.91 6.71 -4.89
C ALA A 51 11.23 5.62 -4.06
N LEU A 52 10.04 5.16 -4.46
CA LEU A 52 9.22 4.19 -3.71
C LEU A 52 9.99 2.92 -3.30
N ILE A 53 10.81 2.37 -4.21
CA ILE A 53 11.62 1.18 -3.93
C ILE A 53 12.60 1.44 -2.78
N THR A 54 13.27 2.59 -2.80
CA THR A 54 14.24 2.99 -1.77
C THR A 54 13.57 3.17 -0.42
N PHE A 55 12.42 3.85 -0.37
CA PHE A 55 11.68 4.04 0.88
C PHE A 55 11.22 2.72 1.49
N VAL A 56 10.64 1.84 0.68
CA VAL A 56 10.21 0.52 1.15
C VAL A 56 11.41 -0.31 1.61
N ALA A 57 12.52 -0.31 0.87
CA ALA A 57 13.74 -1.01 1.23
C ALA A 57 14.32 -0.52 2.56
N MET A 58 14.33 0.80 2.79
CA MET A 58 14.78 1.41 4.04
C MET A 58 13.85 1.06 5.21
N ALA A 59 12.54 1.14 5.01
CA ALA A 59 11.53 0.88 6.05
C ALA A 59 11.62 -0.54 6.63
N VAL A 60 12.07 -1.50 5.81
CA VAL A 60 12.14 -2.93 6.18
C VAL A 60 13.56 -3.47 6.22
N GLU A 61 14.55 -2.58 6.13
CA GLU A 61 16.00 -2.87 6.23
C GLU A 61 16.51 -3.94 5.25
N ILE A 62 16.02 -3.94 4.01
CA ILE A 62 16.45 -4.87 2.95
C ILE A 62 17.19 -4.16 1.83
N PRO A 63 18.06 -4.86 1.08
CA PRO A 63 18.64 -4.29 -0.13
C PRO A 63 17.55 -4.08 -1.19
N VAL A 64 17.65 -2.97 -1.94
CA VAL A 64 16.74 -2.65 -3.05
C VAL A 64 16.68 -3.76 -4.12
N GLU A 65 17.74 -4.56 -4.24
CA GLU A 65 17.85 -5.70 -5.17
C GLU A 65 16.84 -6.83 -4.86
N ASP A 66 16.38 -6.93 -3.62
CA ASP A 66 15.38 -7.92 -3.20
C ASP A 66 13.94 -7.47 -3.51
N ILE A 67 13.76 -6.21 -3.95
CA ILE A 67 12.49 -5.69 -4.44
C ILE A 67 12.46 -5.81 -5.97
N SER A 68 11.58 -6.67 -6.46
CA SER A 68 11.37 -6.92 -7.88
C SER A 68 10.02 -6.38 -8.34
N GLU A 69 9.94 -6.00 -9.63
CA GLU A 69 8.70 -5.58 -10.30
C GLU A 69 7.92 -4.47 -9.58
N LEU A 70 8.18 -3.21 -9.95
CA LEU A 70 7.30 -2.09 -9.60
C LEU A 70 6.21 -1.98 -10.65
N THR A 71 4.95 -2.11 -10.23
CA THR A 71 3.79 -1.88 -11.10
C THR A 71 2.85 -0.94 -10.38
N ALA A 72 2.72 0.28 -10.92
CA ALA A 72 1.68 1.20 -10.48
C ALA A 72 0.35 0.70 -11.04
N VAL A 73 -0.61 0.45 -10.16
CA VAL A 73 -1.98 0.11 -10.54
C VAL A 73 -2.85 1.25 -10.08
N VAL A 74 -3.62 1.83 -11.01
CA VAL A 74 -4.68 2.75 -10.67
C VAL A 74 -5.90 1.89 -10.37
N GLU A 75 -6.21 1.68 -9.09
CA GLU A 75 -7.50 1.09 -8.74
C GLU A 75 -8.59 2.11 -9.10
N GLU A 76 -9.48 1.73 -10.01
CA GLU A 76 -10.73 2.44 -10.19
C GLU A 76 -11.50 2.33 -8.87
N LYS A 77 -11.73 3.47 -8.22
CA LYS A 77 -12.48 3.58 -6.97
C LYS A 77 -13.84 2.91 -7.17
N VAL A 78 -13.98 1.67 -6.70
CA VAL A 78 -15.26 0.97 -6.74
C VAL A 78 -16.20 1.78 -5.86
N LYS A 79 -17.16 2.49 -6.48
CA LYS A 79 -18.27 3.07 -5.74
C LYS A 79 -19.00 1.88 -5.11
N MET A 80 -18.77 1.65 -3.82
CA MET A 80 -19.75 0.93 -3.03
C MET A 80 -20.97 1.85 -3.00
N GLU A 81 -21.91 1.62 -3.91
CA GLU A 81 -23.27 2.12 -3.73
C GLU A 81 -23.80 1.40 -2.49
N PHE A 82 -23.61 2.02 -1.33
CA PHE A 82 -24.28 1.65 -0.11
C PHE A 82 -25.77 1.90 -0.38
N ASP A 83 -26.49 0.84 -0.73
CA ASP A 83 -27.93 0.89 -0.89
C ASP A 83 -28.55 1.02 0.50
N LEU A 84 -28.79 2.26 0.92
CA LEU A 84 -29.42 2.59 2.20
C LEU A 84 -30.92 2.26 2.21
N SER A 85 -31.48 1.72 1.12
CA SER A 85 -32.88 1.30 1.08
C SER A 85 -33.19 0.08 1.96
N ASP A 86 -32.18 -0.66 2.42
CA ASP A 86 -32.33 -1.80 3.35
C ASP A 86 -32.42 -1.38 4.84
N PHE A 87 -32.38 -0.07 5.15
CA PHE A 87 -32.42 0.47 6.52
C PHE A 87 -33.65 1.35 6.83
N GLU A 88 -34.64 1.46 5.94
CA GLU A 88 -35.96 2.01 6.28
C GLU A 88 -36.82 0.91 6.91
N ASP A 89 -36.62 0.67 8.21
CA ASP A 89 -37.58 -0.06 9.04
C ASP A 89 -38.79 0.86 9.30
N ASP A 90 -39.97 0.30 9.04
CA ASP A 90 -41.32 0.88 9.03
C ASP A 90 -41.76 1.32 10.46
N ASP A 91 -42.02 2.62 10.66
CA ASP A 91 -42.76 3.16 11.82
C ASP A 91 -43.63 4.37 11.43
#